data_AF-A0A8S3S5C8-F1
#
_entry.id   AF-A0A8S3S5C8-F1
#
_cell.length_a   1.000
_cell.length_b   1.000
_cell.length_c   1.000
_cell.angle_alpha   90.00
_cell.angle_beta   90.00
_cell.angle_gamma   90.00
#
_symmetry.space_group_name_H-M   'P 1'
#
loop_
_entity.id
_entity.type
_entity.pdbx_description
1 polymer ?
#
loop_
_entity_poly.entity_id
_entity_poly.type
_entity_poly.pdbx_seq_one_letter_code
_entity_poly.pdbx_strand_id
1 'polypeptide(L)'
;MAMVLGKQWLESNTNYQVVAGRLAVAPDGYVQTKSRKTGAKCMKAKHRIKLCELACCEQRDWLAPYHRPVGSAGECGEKTILEMKSQSRDLEDLHVAVIVGADRAMNKSGHAKWHKEFKHITVCIGRKGETARILERYEKDKDSGNVKHKQFCLIPDELDNVSSTAVRQVLAKMEGSESDKEQVMDTLINDGWLLKSQMLYILENEYDLYF
;
A
#
# COMPACT_ATOMS: atom_id res chain seq x y z
N MET A 1 7.28 2.17 6.73
CA MET A 1 6.48 1.67 5.58
C MET A 1 5.48 0.61 6.05
N ALA A 2 4.22 0.66 5.60
CA ALA A 2 3.16 -0.28 6.03
C ALA A 2 3.54 -1.76 5.87
N MET A 3 4.18 -2.13 4.76
CA MET A 3 4.61 -3.51 4.51
C MET A 3 5.61 -4.02 5.57
N VAL A 4 6.58 -3.19 5.98
CA VAL A 4 7.60 -3.57 6.97
C VAL A 4 6.95 -3.82 8.32
N LEU A 5 6.10 -2.91 8.75
CA LEU A 5 5.37 -3.04 10.01
C LEU A 5 4.44 -4.27 10.00
N GLY A 6 3.73 -4.48 8.89
CA GLY A 6 2.90 -5.67 8.70
C GLY A 6 3.69 -6.97 8.75
N LYS A 7 4.88 -7.02 8.14
CA LYS A 7 5.80 -8.18 8.22
C LYS A 7 6.23 -8.44 9.66
N GLN A 8 6.78 -7.42 10.32
CA GLN A 8 7.27 -7.53 11.70
C GLN A 8 6.17 -8.01 12.65
N TRP A 9 4.97 -7.44 12.52
CA TRP A 9 3.84 -7.84 13.35
C TRP A 9 3.41 -9.29 13.09
N LEU A 10 3.29 -9.70 11.82
CA LEU A 10 2.90 -11.08 11.47
C LEU A 10 3.91 -12.08 12.05
N GLU A 11 5.21 -11.87 11.84
CA GLU A 11 6.25 -12.78 12.32
C GLU A 11 6.38 -12.81 13.84
N SER A 12 6.04 -11.71 14.53
CA SER A 12 6.16 -11.62 15.99
C SER A 12 4.92 -12.10 16.74
N ASN A 13 3.74 -12.06 16.12
CA ASN A 13 2.45 -12.29 16.79
C ASN A 13 1.68 -13.50 16.25
N THR A 14 2.23 -14.20 15.26
CA THR A 14 1.59 -15.36 14.64
C THR A 14 2.61 -16.47 14.42
N ASN A 15 2.16 -17.62 13.94
CA ASN A 15 3.01 -18.72 13.49
C ASN A 15 3.42 -18.61 12.01
N TYR A 16 3.17 -17.47 11.35
CA TYR A 16 3.53 -17.26 9.95
C TYR A 16 4.96 -16.70 9.81
N GLN A 17 5.65 -17.18 8.78
CA GLN A 17 6.88 -16.57 8.26
C GLN A 17 6.59 -15.83 6.95
N VAL A 18 7.05 -14.59 6.80
CA VAL A 18 6.85 -13.84 5.55
C VAL A 18 7.96 -14.21 4.56
N VAL A 19 7.59 -14.97 3.54
CA VAL A 19 8.52 -15.43 2.49
C VAL A 19 8.64 -14.46 1.31
N ALA A 20 7.64 -13.59 1.10
CA ALA A 20 7.63 -12.60 0.04
C ALA A 20 6.63 -11.47 0.34
N GLY A 21 6.97 -10.25 -0.07
CA GLY A 21 6.10 -9.08 -0.10
C GLY A 21 5.92 -8.58 -1.53
N ARG A 22 4.69 -8.20 -1.89
CA ARG A 22 4.37 -7.62 -3.20
C ARG A 22 3.54 -6.36 -3.09
N LEU A 23 4.03 -5.25 -3.66
CA LEU A 23 3.23 -4.04 -3.82
C LEU A 23 2.31 -4.18 -5.04
N ALA A 24 1.00 -4.18 -4.79
CA ALA A 24 -0.03 -4.26 -5.82
C ALA A 24 -0.32 -2.88 -6.42
N VAL A 25 0.25 -2.59 -7.60
CA VAL A 25 0.03 -1.33 -8.31
C VAL A 25 -1.28 -1.40 -9.09
N ALA A 26 -2.18 -0.43 -8.89
CA ALA A 26 -3.48 -0.42 -9.56
C ALA A 26 -3.37 -0.23 -11.09
N PRO A 27 -4.34 -0.69 -11.92
CA PRO A 27 -4.34 -0.45 -13.36
C PRO A 27 -4.63 1.03 -13.69
N ASP A 28 -4.19 1.48 -14.87
CA ASP A 28 -4.36 2.88 -15.29
C ASP A 28 -5.83 3.31 -15.35
N GLY A 29 -6.72 2.45 -15.85
CA GLY A 29 -8.16 2.74 -15.87
C GLY A 29 -8.77 2.98 -14.48
N TYR A 30 -8.27 2.29 -13.44
CA TYR A 30 -8.70 2.53 -12.06
C TYR A 30 -8.25 3.91 -11.58
N VAL A 31 -6.99 4.26 -11.83
CA VAL A 31 -6.41 5.55 -11.43
C VAL A 31 -7.10 6.69 -12.18
N GLN A 32 -7.30 6.56 -13.50
CA GLN A 32 -8.09 7.48 -14.33
C GLN A 32 -9.45 7.77 -13.72
N THR A 33 -10.20 6.71 -13.39
CA THR A 33 -11.55 6.85 -12.81
C THR A 33 -11.53 7.61 -11.49
N LYS A 34 -10.50 7.42 -10.67
CA LYS A 34 -10.33 8.10 -9.39
C LYS A 34 -9.95 9.57 -9.58
N SER A 35 -8.97 9.84 -10.43
CA SER A 35 -8.45 11.17 -10.66
C SER A 35 -9.39 12.07 -11.45
N ARG A 36 -10.24 11.51 -12.33
CA ARG A 36 -11.30 12.25 -13.03
C ARG A 36 -12.22 12.99 -12.06
N LYS A 37 -12.42 12.45 -10.85
CA LYS A 37 -13.24 13.09 -9.81
C LYS A 37 -12.58 14.31 -9.17
N THR A 38 -11.26 14.42 -9.28
CA THR A 38 -10.47 15.48 -8.63
C THR A 38 -9.75 16.38 -9.63
N GLY A 39 -9.87 16.12 -10.94
CA GLY A 39 -9.10 16.80 -11.99
C GLY A 39 -7.60 16.55 -11.92
N ALA A 40 -7.14 15.54 -11.17
CA ALA A 40 -5.72 15.29 -10.97
C ALA A 40 -5.10 14.58 -12.18
N LYS A 41 -3.83 14.88 -12.48
CA LYS A 41 -3.04 14.12 -13.46
C LYS A 41 -2.87 12.67 -13.00
N CYS A 42 -2.79 11.76 -13.96
CA CYS A 42 -2.72 10.33 -13.70
C CYS A 42 -1.38 9.75 -14.14
N MET A 43 -0.59 9.29 -13.18
CA MET A 43 0.69 8.70 -13.50
C MET A 43 0.50 7.32 -14.14
N LYS A 44 1.16 7.05 -15.27
CA LYS A 44 1.13 5.74 -15.95
C LYS A 44 1.61 4.62 -15.04
N ALA A 45 1.05 3.43 -15.21
CA ALA A 45 1.36 2.25 -14.39
C ALA A 45 2.86 1.93 -14.38
N LYS A 46 3.54 2.04 -15.53
CA LYS A 46 4.98 1.79 -15.64
C LYS A 46 5.82 2.65 -14.69
N HIS A 47 5.49 3.95 -14.57
CA HIS A 47 6.20 4.83 -13.67
C HIS A 47 5.83 4.58 -12.21
N ARG A 48 4.57 4.25 -11.92
CA ARG A 48 4.14 3.88 -10.56
C ARG A 48 4.86 2.62 -10.06
N ILE A 49 5.00 1.61 -10.93
CA ILE A 49 5.80 0.40 -10.63
C ILE A 49 7.25 0.80 -10.36
N LYS A 50 7.86 1.61 -11.23
CA LYS A 50 9.26 2.03 -11.04
C LYS A 50 9.49 2.80 -9.75
N LEU A 51 8.58 3.70 -9.38
CA LEU A 51 8.64 4.42 -8.11
C LEU A 51 8.51 3.48 -6.91
N CYS A 52 7.69 2.43 -7.01
CA CYS A 52 7.63 1.38 -5.99
C CYS A 52 8.92 0.56 -5.92
N GLU A 53 9.57 0.24 -7.05
CA GLU A 53 10.87 -0.45 -7.05
C GLU A 53 11.94 0.37 -6.32
N LEU A 54 11.95 1.68 -6.56
CA LEU A 54 12.85 2.61 -5.90
C LEU A 54 12.54 2.70 -4.39
N ALA A 55 11.26 2.71 -4.01
CA ALA A 55 10.84 2.72 -2.60
C ALA A 55 11.24 1.44 -1.83
N CYS A 56 11.27 0.30 -2.50
CA CYS A 56 11.61 -0.98 -1.90
C CYS A 56 13.13 -1.26 -1.87
N CYS A 57 13.98 -0.29 -2.21
CA CYS A 57 15.39 -0.54 -2.46
C CYS A 57 16.15 -1.12 -1.24
N GLU A 58 15.74 -0.74 -0.03
CA GLU A 58 16.33 -1.20 1.23
C GLU A 58 15.76 -2.55 1.70
N GLN A 59 14.67 -3.05 1.10
CA GLN A 59 13.99 -4.29 1.47
C GLN A 59 13.90 -5.28 0.29
N ARG A 60 14.84 -5.18 -0.66
CA ARG A 60 14.83 -5.93 -1.93
C ARG A 60 14.92 -7.45 -1.78
N ASP A 61 15.38 -7.93 -0.63
CA ASP A 61 15.50 -9.34 -0.30
C ASP A 61 14.13 -10.03 -0.20
N TRP A 62 13.10 -9.32 0.26
CA TRP A 62 11.76 -9.90 0.42
C TRP A 62 10.63 -9.08 -0.22
N LEU A 63 10.80 -7.77 -0.40
CA LEU A 63 9.75 -6.86 -0.88
C LEU A 63 10.09 -6.28 -2.26
N ALA A 64 9.13 -6.41 -3.19
CA ALA A 64 9.20 -5.80 -4.51
C ALA A 64 7.79 -5.39 -4.98
N PRO A 65 7.63 -4.46 -5.93
CA PRO A 65 6.36 -4.35 -6.64
C PRO A 65 6.10 -5.58 -7.50
N TYR A 66 4.83 -5.86 -7.74
CA TYR A 66 4.47 -6.83 -8.76
C TYR A 66 4.78 -6.23 -10.15
N HIS A 67 5.32 -7.06 -11.05
CA HIS A 67 5.90 -6.62 -12.33
C HIS A 67 4.90 -6.00 -13.32
N ARG A 68 3.60 -6.05 -13.00
CA ARG A 68 2.50 -5.51 -13.81
C ARG A 68 1.39 -4.99 -12.90
N PRO A 69 0.53 -4.07 -13.38
CA PRO A 69 -0.61 -3.65 -12.60
C PRO A 69 -1.60 -4.81 -12.37
N VAL A 70 -2.29 -4.77 -11.24
CA VAL A 70 -3.24 -5.81 -10.78
C VAL A 70 -4.48 -5.14 -10.18
N GLY A 71 -5.64 -5.79 -10.31
CA GLY A 71 -6.91 -5.22 -9.87
C GLY A 71 -7.06 -5.14 -8.35
N SER A 72 -6.37 -6.03 -7.61
CA SER A 72 -6.39 -6.03 -6.15
C SER A 72 -5.12 -6.61 -5.53
N ALA A 73 -4.91 -6.34 -4.24
CA ALA A 73 -3.83 -6.94 -3.46
C ALA A 73 -4.02 -8.46 -3.27
N GLY A 74 -5.26 -8.93 -3.15
CA GLY A 74 -5.56 -10.37 -3.07
C GLY A 74 -5.15 -11.11 -4.34
N GLU A 75 -5.56 -10.59 -5.50
CA GLU A 75 -5.16 -11.12 -6.81
C GLU A 75 -3.62 -11.13 -7.00
N CYS A 76 -2.95 -10.07 -6.52
CA CYS A 76 -1.49 -9.98 -6.51
C CYS A 76 -0.86 -11.15 -5.74
N GLY A 77 -1.36 -11.42 -4.53
CA GLY A 77 -0.88 -12.50 -3.68
C GLY A 77 -1.12 -13.89 -4.30
N GLU A 78 -2.31 -14.13 -4.84
CA GLU A 78 -2.66 -15.39 -5.50
C GLU A 78 -1.74 -15.67 -6.71
N LYS A 79 -1.49 -14.68 -7.56
CA LYS A 79 -0.56 -14.82 -8.69
C LYS A 79 0.87 -15.08 -8.23
N THR A 80 1.30 -14.42 -7.15
CA THR A 80 2.64 -14.62 -6.58
C THR A 80 2.81 -16.05 -6.05
N ILE A 81 1.79 -16.61 -5.38
CA ILE A 81 1.81 -18.01 -4.94
C ILE A 81 1.95 -18.95 -6.14
N LEU A 82 1.19 -18.73 -7.21
CA LEU A 82 1.28 -19.55 -8.43
C LEU A 82 2.67 -19.49 -9.07
N GLU A 83 3.29 -18.30 -9.14
CA GLU A 83 4.66 -18.11 -9.63
C GLU A 83 5.70 -18.80 -8.75
N MET A 84 5.54 -18.76 -7.43
CA MET A 84 6.46 -19.44 -6.51
C MET A 84 6.36 -20.96 -6.61
N LYS A 85 5.13 -21.49 -6.78
CA LYS A 85 4.89 -22.92 -6.97
C LYS A 85 5.43 -23.43 -8.30
N SER A 86 5.34 -22.63 -9.38
CA SER A 86 5.88 -23.03 -10.69
C SER A 86 7.41 -23.07 -10.72
N GLN A 87 8.08 -22.35 -9.81
CA GLN A 87 9.53 -22.35 -9.65
C GLN A 87 10.05 -23.48 -8.74
N SER A 88 9.24 -24.52 -8.52
CA SER A 88 9.61 -25.73 -7.77
C SER A 88 10.12 -25.45 -6.35
N ARG A 89 9.63 -24.39 -5.70
CA ARG A 89 9.80 -24.27 -4.26
C ARG A 89 8.82 -25.22 -3.61
N ASP A 90 9.32 -26.17 -2.83
CA ASP A 90 8.53 -27.10 -2.02
C ASP A 90 7.88 -26.34 -0.85
N LEU A 91 6.96 -25.45 -1.20
CA LEU A 91 6.24 -24.57 -0.29
C LEU A 91 4.80 -25.05 -0.23
N GLU A 92 4.59 -26.02 0.65
CA GLU A 92 3.27 -26.35 1.15
C GLU A 92 2.79 -25.24 2.10
N ASP A 93 1.48 -25.02 2.18
CA ASP A 93 0.86 -24.07 3.12
C ASP A 93 1.15 -22.57 2.92
N LEU A 94 1.11 -22.09 1.67
CA LEU A 94 1.19 -20.66 1.38
C LEU A 94 -0.15 -19.94 1.55
N HIS A 95 -0.14 -18.87 2.35
CA HIS A 95 -1.28 -17.97 2.56
C HIS A 95 -1.02 -16.56 2.02
N VAL A 96 -2.10 -15.87 1.64
CA VAL A 96 -2.05 -14.45 1.28
C VAL A 96 -2.41 -13.61 2.50
N ALA A 97 -1.53 -12.66 2.83
CA ALA A 97 -1.84 -11.56 3.74
C ALA A 97 -1.99 -10.25 2.97
N VAL A 98 -3.13 -9.58 3.13
CA VAL A 98 -3.43 -8.30 2.49
C VAL A 98 -3.25 -7.19 3.53
N ILE A 99 -2.23 -6.37 3.35
CA ILE A 99 -1.95 -5.20 4.19
C ILE A 99 -2.65 -3.97 3.59
N VAL A 100 -3.47 -3.29 4.40
CA VAL A 100 -4.24 -2.10 3.99
C VAL A 100 -4.25 -1.03 5.08
N GLY A 101 -4.51 0.21 4.69
CA GLY A 101 -4.79 1.29 5.64
C GLY A 101 -6.06 1.02 6.44
N ALA A 102 -6.09 1.43 7.71
CA ALA A 102 -7.25 1.24 8.58
C ALA A 102 -8.48 2.03 8.10
N ASP A 103 -8.31 3.07 7.27
CA ASP A 103 -9.39 3.75 6.55
C ASP A 103 -10.25 2.78 5.72
N ARG A 104 -9.68 1.64 5.35
CA ARG A 104 -10.34 0.57 4.61
C ARG A 104 -10.95 -0.50 5.49
N ALA A 105 -10.81 -0.44 6.81
CA ALA A 105 -11.40 -1.40 7.73
C ALA A 105 -12.94 -1.26 7.77
N MET A 106 -13.44 -0.07 7.46
CA MET A 106 -14.87 0.23 7.34
C MET A 106 -15.27 0.42 5.88
N ASN A 107 -16.48 -0.02 5.50
CA ASN A 107 -17.05 0.31 4.19
C ASN A 107 -17.80 1.66 4.25
N LYS A 108 -18.27 2.14 3.10
CA LYS A 108 -18.99 3.44 2.99
C LYS A 108 -20.30 3.48 3.77
N SER A 109 -20.90 2.32 4.05
CA SER A 109 -22.12 2.18 4.83
C SER A 109 -21.84 2.04 6.33
N GLY A 110 -20.57 2.14 6.76
CA GLY A 110 -20.19 2.01 8.17
C GLY A 110 -20.16 0.59 8.71
N HIS A 111 -20.25 -0.44 7.85
CA HIS A 111 -20.04 -1.83 8.25
C HIS A 111 -18.55 -2.17 8.24
N ALA A 112 -18.13 -2.92 9.25
CA ALA A 112 -16.73 -3.31 9.38
C ALA A 112 -16.42 -4.51 8.50
N LYS A 113 -15.22 -4.55 7.92
CA LYS A 113 -14.81 -5.66 7.07
C LYS A 113 -14.70 -6.97 7.82
N TRP A 114 -14.34 -6.94 9.10
CA TRP A 114 -14.24 -8.16 9.93
C TRP A 114 -15.60 -8.83 10.19
N HIS A 115 -16.72 -8.22 9.81
CA HIS A 115 -18.05 -8.85 9.82
C HIS A 115 -18.26 -9.82 8.64
N LYS A 116 -17.33 -9.89 7.69
CA LYS A 116 -17.38 -10.78 6.52
C LYS A 116 -16.13 -11.66 6.47
N GLU A 117 -16.30 -12.94 6.16
CA GLU A 117 -15.19 -13.87 5.96
C GLU A 117 -14.48 -13.61 4.62
N PHE A 118 -13.14 -13.67 4.65
CA PHE A 118 -12.28 -13.56 3.48
C PHE A 118 -11.33 -14.76 3.42
N LYS A 119 -10.90 -15.11 2.20
CA LYS A 119 -9.94 -16.21 1.97
C LYS A 119 -8.49 -15.85 2.34
N HIS A 120 -8.21 -14.58 2.65
CA HIS A 120 -6.89 -14.07 2.96
C HIS A 120 -6.87 -13.48 4.37
N ILE A 121 -5.67 -13.47 4.97
CA ILE A 121 -5.39 -12.74 6.20
C ILE A 121 -5.51 -11.25 5.87
N THR A 122 -6.24 -10.47 6.66
CA THR A 122 -6.38 -9.03 6.46
C THR A 122 -5.64 -8.32 7.57
N VAL A 123 -4.62 -7.54 7.23
CA VAL A 123 -3.83 -6.76 8.18
C VAL A 123 -4.13 -5.28 7.95
N CYS A 124 -4.75 -4.64 8.93
CA CYS A 124 -5.05 -3.22 8.91
C CYS A 124 -4.03 -2.44 9.74
N ILE A 125 -3.54 -1.33 9.20
CA ILE A 125 -2.60 -0.42 9.86
C ILE A 125 -3.15 0.99 9.74
N GLY A 126 -3.38 1.67 10.86
CA GLY A 126 -3.91 3.03 10.84
C GLY A 126 -2.83 4.09 10.77
N ARG A 127 -3.27 5.31 10.52
CA ARG A 127 -2.43 6.51 10.68
C ARG A 127 -2.67 7.12 12.05
N LYS A 128 -1.78 8.03 12.44
CA LYS A 128 -1.88 8.76 13.70
C LYS A 128 -3.29 9.30 13.98
N GLY A 129 -3.90 8.83 15.07
CA GLY A 129 -5.23 9.24 15.53
C GLY A 129 -6.41 8.49 14.90
N GLU A 130 -6.19 7.66 13.88
CA GLU A 130 -7.24 6.83 13.28
C GLU A 130 -7.33 5.44 13.93
N THR A 131 -6.19 4.89 14.35
CA THR A 131 -6.08 3.51 14.86
C THR A 131 -6.92 3.29 16.11
N ALA A 132 -6.85 4.21 17.08
CA ALA A 132 -7.54 4.07 18.37
C ALA A 132 -9.06 3.85 18.22
N ARG A 133 -9.74 4.66 17.39
CA ARG A 133 -11.18 4.56 17.16
C ARG A 133 -11.58 3.23 16.50
N ILE A 134 -10.77 2.76 15.56
CA ILE A 134 -11.03 1.50 14.85
C ILE A 134 -10.75 0.31 15.77
N LEU A 135 -9.70 0.40 16.60
CA LEU A 135 -9.33 -0.61 17.57
C LEU A 135 -10.39 -0.77 18.65
N GLU A 136 -10.87 0.31 19.24
CA GLU A 136 -11.98 0.28 20.21
C GLU A 136 -13.20 -0.44 19.63
N ARG A 137 -13.57 -0.12 18.39
CA ARG A 137 -14.71 -0.77 17.71
C ARG A 137 -14.44 -2.25 17.41
N TYR A 138 -13.23 -2.59 16.99
CA TYR A 138 -12.84 -3.97 16.70
C TYR A 138 -12.88 -4.83 17.96
N GLU A 139 -12.31 -4.37 19.07
CA GLU A 139 -12.34 -5.11 20.35
C GLU A 139 -13.78 -5.27 20.86
N LYS A 140 -14.62 -4.23 20.78
CA LYS A 140 -16.04 -4.35 21.13
C LYS A 140 -16.77 -5.41 20.30
N ASP A 141 -16.51 -5.44 18.99
CA ASP A 141 -17.10 -6.44 18.10
C ASP A 141 -16.55 -7.84 18.36
N LYS A 142 -15.29 -7.97 18.78
CA LYS A 142 -14.66 -9.22 19.15
C LYS A 142 -15.27 -9.79 20.42
N ASP A 143 -15.42 -8.97 21.46
CA ASP A 143 -16.06 -9.34 22.73
C ASP A 143 -17.53 -9.74 22.54
N SER A 144 -18.19 -9.11 21.57
CA SER A 144 -19.59 -9.41 21.21
C SER A 144 -19.74 -10.58 20.24
N GLY A 145 -18.66 -11.25 19.82
CA GLY A 145 -18.70 -12.36 18.85
C GLY A 145 -19.09 -11.96 17.42
N ASN A 146 -19.03 -10.66 17.08
CA ASN A 146 -19.38 -10.13 15.76
C ASN A 146 -18.24 -10.20 14.73
N VAL A 147 -17.01 -10.48 15.18
CA VAL A 147 -15.85 -10.71 14.30
C VAL A 147 -15.99 -12.10 13.66
N LYS A 148 -16.41 -12.12 12.39
CA LYS A 148 -16.51 -13.35 11.58
C LYS A 148 -15.20 -13.68 10.87
N HIS A 149 -14.40 -12.66 10.54
CA HIS A 149 -13.11 -12.87 9.90
C HIS A 149 -12.05 -13.27 10.93
N LYS A 150 -11.85 -14.58 11.11
CA LYS A 150 -10.89 -15.14 12.07
C LYS A 150 -9.45 -14.71 11.83
N GLN A 151 -9.12 -14.30 10.60
CA GLN A 151 -7.77 -13.87 10.21
C GLN A 151 -7.70 -12.36 9.95
N PHE A 152 -8.54 -11.57 10.64
CA PHE A 152 -8.42 -10.13 10.64
C PHE A 152 -7.50 -9.67 11.78
N CYS A 153 -6.50 -8.87 11.44
CA CYS A 153 -5.52 -8.32 12.35
C CYS A 153 -5.54 -6.79 12.24
N LEU A 154 -5.64 -6.10 13.37
CA LEU A 154 -5.45 -4.66 13.45
C LEU A 154 -4.17 -4.38 14.23
N ILE A 155 -3.20 -3.76 13.58
CA ILE A 155 -1.92 -3.41 14.21
C ILE A 155 -2.13 -2.11 15.01
N PRO A 156 -1.76 -2.08 16.31
CA PRO A 156 -1.93 -0.90 17.15
C PRO A 156 -0.96 0.23 16.80
N ASP A 157 0.19 -0.09 16.20
CA ASP A 157 1.17 0.88 15.73
C ASP A 157 0.59 1.78 14.62
N GLU A 158 1.02 3.03 14.61
CA GLU A 158 0.53 4.04 13.69
C GLU A 158 1.59 4.42 12.65
N LEU A 159 1.15 4.64 11.42
CA LEU A 159 1.98 5.24 10.38
C LEU A 159 1.87 6.77 10.40
N ASP A 160 2.90 7.43 9.89
CA ASP A 160 2.88 8.87 9.64
C ASP A 160 1.70 9.28 8.76
N ASN A 161 1.25 10.52 8.94
CA ASN A 161 0.06 11.03 8.29
C ASN A 161 0.32 11.55 6.87
N VAL A 162 1.04 10.79 6.06
CA VAL A 162 1.31 11.12 4.66
C VAL A 162 0.35 10.35 3.76
N SER A 163 -0.37 11.08 2.92
CA SER A 163 -1.27 10.48 1.93
C SER A 163 -0.75 10.70 0.52
N SER A 164 -0.98 9.75 -0.39
CA SER A 164 -0.65 9.95 -1.80
C SER A 164 -1.39 11.13 -2.42
N THR A 165 -2.51 11.58 -1.83
CA THR A 165 -3.22 12.79 -2.26
C THR A 165 -2.41 14.04 -1.95
N ALA A 166 -1.83 14.15 -0.74
CA ALA A 166 -0.97 15.26 -0.36
C ALA A 166 0.27 15.32 -1.27
N VAL A 167 0.92 14.17 -1.50
CA VAL A 167 2.07 14.07 -2.42
C VAL A 167 1.70 14.57 -3.82
N ARG A 168 0.55 14.15 -4.37
CA ARG A 168 0.08 14.62 -5.70
C ARG A 168 -0.20 16.13 -5.74
N GLN A 169 -0.73 16.71 -4.67
CA GLN A 169 -0.99 18.16 -4.59
C GLN A 169 0.31 18.96 -4.61
N VAL A 170 1.36 18.46 -3.97
CA VAL A 170 2.68 19.10 -4.00
C VAL A 170 3.32 18.92 -5.38
N LEU A 171 3.30 17.71 -5.95
CA LEU A 171 3.83 17.45 -7.30
C LEU A 171 3.14 18.26 -8.40
N ALA A 172 1.85 18.61 -8.23
CA ALA A 172 1.14 19.45 -9.19
C ALA A 172 1.75 20.86 -9.35
N LYS A 173 2.56 21.30 -8.39
CA LYS A 173 3.28 22.58 -8.46
C LYS A 173 4.55 22.52 -9.33
N MET A 174 4.96 21.33 -9.79
CA MET A 174 6.16 21.16 -10.63
C MET A 174 6.01 21.73 -12.05
N GLU A 175 4.80 22.06 -12.48
CA GLU A 175 4.54 22.68 -13.79
C GLU A 175 5.05 24.12 -13.91
N GLY A 176 5.70 24.63 -12.86
CA GLY A 176 6.31 25.96 -12.79
C GLY A 176 7.75 26.03 -13.31
N SER A 177 8.47 27.03 -12.83
CA SER A 177 9.88 27.27 -13.11
C SER A 177 10.80 26.19 -12.54
N GLU A 178 12.07 26.14 -12.97
CA GLU A 178 13.09 25.25 -12.36
C GLU A 178 13.22 25.48 -10.84
N SER A 179 13.09 26.73 -10.38
CA SER A 179 13.07 27.06 -8.95
C SER A 179 11.87 26.42 -8.23
N ASP A 180 10.71 26.32 -8.87
CA ASP A 180 9.53 25.65 -8.29
C ASP A 180 9.77 24.14 -8.18
N LYS A 181 10.44 23.54 -9.17
CA LYS A 181 10.80 22.11 -9.17
C LYS A 181 11.77 21.78 -8.04
N GLU A 182 12.80 22.61 -7.84
CA GLU A 182 13.74 22.49 -6.73
C GLU A 182 13.02 22.57 -5.38
N GLN A 183 12.14 23.56 -5.20
CA GLN A 183 11.37 23.72 -3.96
C GLN A 183 10.43 22.52 -3.69
N VAL A 184 9.77 22.00 -4.72
CA VAL A 184 8.94 20.79 -4.60
C VAL A 184 9.78 19.58 -4.20
N MET A 185 10.94 19.40 -4.83
CA MET A 185 11.85 18.30 -4.52
C MET A 185 12.33 18.37 -3.07
N ASP A 186 12.79 19.53 -2.62
CA ASP A 186 13.25 19.74 -1.26
C ASP A 186 12.14 19.47 -0.24
N THR A 187 10.92 19.94 -0.51
CA THR A 187 9.76 19.67 0.36
C THR A 187 9.51 18.16 0.49
N LEU A 188 9.42 17.45 -0.64
CA LEU A 188 9.06 16.02 -0.64
C LEU A 188 10.16 15.13 -0.05
N ILE A 189 11.43 15.50 -0.20
CA ILE A 189 12.57 14.75 0.35
C ILE A 189 12.77 15.07 1.83
N ASN A 190 12.80 16.35 2.20
CA ASN A 190 13.10 16.76 3.58
C ASN A 190 11.98 16.36 4.55
N ASP A 191 10.73 16.35 4.08
CA ASP A 191 9.60 15.85 4.87
C ASP A 191 9.55 14.30 4.91
N GLY A 192 10.45 13.61 4.20
CA GLY A 192 10.53 12.15 4.15
C GLY A 192 9.40 11.49 3.37
N TRP A 193 8.70 12.23 2.50
CA TRP A 193 7.56 11.70 1.73
C TRP A 193 8.01 10.85 0.54
N LEU A 194 9.15 11.19 -0.05
CA LEU A 194 9.76 10.46 -1.16
C LEU A 194 11.28 10.38 -0.98
N LEU A 195 11.86 9.29 -1.46
CA LEU A 195 13.31 9.16 -1.57
C LEU A 195 13.85 10.09 -2.67
N LYS A 196 15.09 10.55 -2.51
CA LYS A 196 15.78 11.35 -3.54
C LYS A 196 15.77 10.66 -4.91
N SER A 197 16.02 9.35 -4.93
CA SER A 197 16.00 8.55 -6.16
C SER A 197 14.63 8.53 -6.85
N GLN A 198 13.54 8.55 -6.09
CA GLN A 198 12.19 8.66 -6.64
C GLN A 198 11.95 10.03 -7.27
N MET A 199 12.41 11.10 -6.63
CA MET A 199 12.28 12.45 -7.16
C MET A 199 13.10 12.66 -8.45
N LEU A 200 14.34 12.19 -8.49
CA LEU A 200 15.16 12.25 -9.71
C LEU A 200 14.47 11.53 -10.86
N TYR A 201 13.93 10.33 -10.62
CA TYR A 201 13.18 9.60 -11.63
C TYR A 201 11.94 10.36 -12.12
N ILE A 202 11.20 11.03 -11.23
CA ILE A 202 10.04 11.86 -11.60
C ILE A 202 10.46 12.99 -12.54
N LEU A 203 11.54 13.70 -12.22
CA LEU A 203 12.06 14.80 -13.03
C LEU A 203 12.53 14.32 -14.41
N GLU A 204 13.32 13.24 -14.45
CA GLU A 204 13.82 12.65 -15.70
C GLU A 204 12.70 12.19 -16.66
N ASN A 205 11.52 11.86 -16.12
CA ASN A 205 10.41 11.29 -16.89
C ASN A 205 9.20 12.23 -16.97
N GLU A 206 9.33 13.51 -16.61
CA GLU A 206 8.21 14.46 -16.46
C GLU A 206 7.23 14.44 -17.65
N TYR A 207 7.77 14.47 -18.87
CA TYR A 207 6.99 14.54 -20.12
C TYR A 207 6.22 13.25 -20.45
N ASP A 208 6.66 12.11 -19.94
CA ASP A 208 6.01 10.82 -20.16
C ASP A 208 5.22 10.36 -18.93
N LEU A 209 5.38 11.02 -17.78
CA LEU A 209 4.88 10.56 -16.49
C LEU A 209 3.37 10.35 -16.45
N TYR A 210 2.65 11.24 -17.14
CA TYR A 210 1.20 11.33 -17.12
C TYR A 210 0.56 10.98 -18.46
N PHE A 211 -0.73 10.66 -18.44
CA PHE A 211 -1.65 10.72 -19.59
C PHE A 211 -2.83 11.63 -19.23
#